data_AF-A0A953E2C2-F1
#
_entry.id   AF-A0A953E2C2-F1
#
_cell.length_a   1.000
_cell.length_b   1.000
_cell.length_c   1.000
_cell.angle_alpha   90.00
_cell.angle_beta   90.00
_cell.angle_gamma   90.00
#
_symmetry.space_group_name_H-M   'P 1'
#
loop_
_entity.id
_entity.type
_entity.pdbx_description
1 polymer ?
#
loop_
_entity_poly.entity_id
_entity_poly.type
_entity_poly.pdbx_seq_one_letter_code
_entity_poly.pdbx_strand_id
1 'polypeptide(L)' 'VAVEYAGDGPVAIAVHHFAARGRAERLAAELDLGIPRLEELYVTEIGPVVGAHTGPGMVGVAVHRKPRQPAR' A
#
# COMPACT_ATOMS: atom_id res chain seq x y z
N VAL A 1 -4.33 -10.30 -5.32
CA VAL A 1 -2.92 -9.90 -5.53
C VAL A 1 -2.32 -9.21 -4.29
N ALA A 2 -2.66 -7.97 -3.90
CA ALA A 2 -2.02 -7.32 -2.74
C ALA A 2 -2.22 -8.07 -1.40
N VAL A 3 -3.46 -8.50 -1.11
CA VAL A 3 -3.79 -9.33 0.07
C VAL A 3 -3.03 -10.66 0.07
N GLU A 4 -2.93 -11.30 -1.09
CA GLU A 4 -2.15 -12.53 -1.29
C GLU A 4 -0.65 -12.28 -1.07
N TYR A 5 -0.13 -11.15 -1.55
CA TYR A 5 1.24 -10.73 -1.27
C TYR A 5 1.48 -10.32 0.17
N ALA A 6 0.47 -9.95 0.96
CA ALA A 6 0.66 -9.75 2.40
C ALA A 6 0.96 -11.07 3.11
N GLY A 7 0.28 -12.16 2.72
CA GLY A 7 0.39 -13.46 3.39
C GLY A 7 -0.04 -13.38 4.86
N ASP A 8 0.44 -14.31 5.68
CA ASP A 8 -0.05 -14.48 7.06
C ASP A 8 0.82 -13.79 8.14
N GLY A 9 1.84 -13.06 7.71
CA GLY A 9 2.80 -12.39 8.59
C GLY A 9 2.53 -10.89 8.76
N PRO A 10 3.19 -10.23 9.73
CA PRO A 10 3.18 -8.78 9.84
C PRO A 10 3.57 -8.08 8.53
N VAL A 11 2.77 -7.10 8.12
CA VAL A 11 2.96 -6.40 6.85
C VAL A 11 2.72 -4.90 7.01
N ALA A 12 3.49 -4.12 6.27
CA ALA A 12 3.25 -2.70 6.06
C ALA A 12 2.86 -2.47 4.59
N ILE A 13 1.90 -1.57 4.37
CA ILE A 13 1.37 -1.23 3.05
C ILE A 13 1.52 0.27 2.81
N ALA A 14 1.93 0.65 1.59
CA ALA A 14 1.80 2.01 1.11
C ALA A 14 0.95 2.03 -0.15
N VAL A 15 -0.12 2.84 -0.13
CA VAL A 15 -0.95 3.13 -1.30
C VAL A 15 -0.52 4.48 -1.87
N HIS A 16 0.08 4.42 -3.04
CA HIS A 16 0.59 5.57 -3.76
C HIS A 16 -0.41 6.06 -4.79
N HIS A 17 -0.49 7.38 -4.99
CA HIS A 17 -1.35 7.96 -6.02
C HIS A 17 -0.71 9.13 -6.75
N PHE A 18 -1.24 9.51 -7.91
CA PHE A 18 -0.92 10.77 -8.56
C PHE A 18 -2.21 11.47 -9.01
N ALA A 19 -2.52 12.61 -8.39
CA ALA A 19 -3.79 13.33 -8.58
C ALA A 19 -5.05 12.44 -8.43
N ALA A 20 -4.99 11.42 -7.56
CA ALA A 20 -6.02 10.38 -7.43
C ALA A 20 -6.31 9.97 -5.98
N ARG A 21 -6.18 10.91 -5.03
CA ARG A 21 -6.28 10.67 -3.58
C ARG A 21 -7.49 9.85 -3.18
N GLY A 22 -8.70 10.25 -3.60
CA GLY A 22 -9.92 9.54 -3.22
C GLY A 22 -10.00 8.09 -3.73
N ARG A 23 -9.35 7.75 -4.86
CA ARG A 23 -9.26 6.36 -5.32
C ARG A 23 -8.29 5.56 -4.45
N ALA A 24 -7.18 6.17 -4.05
CA ALA A 24 -6.20 5.54 -3.17
C ALA A 24 -6.75 5.32 -1.75
N GLU A 25 -7.47 6.28 -1.19
CA GLU A 25 -8.10 6.14 0.14
C GLU A 25 -9.14 5.01 0.16
N ARG A 26 -9.94 4.86 -0.92
CA ARG A 26 -10.87 3.73 -1.04
C ARG A 26 -10.14 2.39 -1.07
N LEU A 27 -9.09 2.27 -1.89
CA LEU A 27 -8.29 1.05 -1.95
C LEU A 27 -7.59 0.77 -0.60
N ALA A 28 -7.10 1.80 0.08
CA ALA A 28 -6.49 1.66 1.40
C ALA A 28 -7.49 1.09 2.42
N ALA A 29 -8.74 1.57 2.42
CA ALA A 29 -9.79 1.04 3.30
C ALA A 29 -10.13 -0.43 2.98
N GLU A 30 -10.19 -0.81 1.70
CA GLU A 30 -10.39 -2.20 1.29
C GLU A 30 -9.24 -3.11 1.74
N LEU A 31 -8.00 -2.63 1.67
CA LEU A 31 -6.82 -3.38 2.12
C LEU A 31 -6.74 -3.49 3.65
N ASP A 32 -7.12 -2.44 4.38
CA ASP A 32 -7.19 -2.45 5.85
C ASP A 32 -8.16 -3.52 6.37
N LEU A 33 -9.32 -3.65 5.73
CA LEU A 33 -10.29 -4.70 6.03
C LEU A 33 -9.83 -6.10 5.58
N GLY A 34 -9.07 -6.17 4.48
CA GLY A 34 -8.68 -7.42 3.85
C GLY A 34 -7.40 -8.06 4.39
N ILE A 35 -6.61 -7.34 5.20
CA ILE A 35 -5.28 -7.79 5.67
C ILE A 35 -5.25 -7.83 7.20
N PRO A 36 -5.50 -9.00 7.82
CA PRO A 36 -5.61 -9.11 9.28
C PRO A 36 -4.34 -8.77 10.07
N ARG A 37 -3.16 -8.82 9.43
CA ARG A 37 -1.85 -8.59 10.04
C ARG A 37 -1.19 -7.29 9.58
N LEU A 38 -2.00 -6.35 9.10
CA LEU A 38 -1.55 -5.02 8.72
C LEU A 38 -1.13 -4.24 9.96
N GLU A 39 0.12 -3.80 9.99
CA GLU A 39 0.65 -2.99 11.10
C GLU A 39 0.74 -1.51 10.76
N GLU A 40 1.01 -1.20 9.49
CA GLU A 40 1.18 0.16 9.01
C GLU A 40 0.55 0.33 7.64
N LEU A 41 -0.19 1.42 7.47
CA LEU A 41 -0.84 1.79 6.22
C LEU A 41 -0.63 3.27 5.93
N TYR A 42 -0.03 3.56 4.77
CA TYR A 42 0.21 4.93 4.31
C TYR A 42 -0.56 5.20 3.03
N VAL A 43 -1.12 6.40 2.90
CA VAL A 43 -1.63 6.91 1.62
C VAL A 43 -0.82 8.15 1.26
N THR A 44 -0.09 8.08 0.15
CA THR A 44 0.90 9.12 -0.21
C THR A 44 0.88 9.44 -1.69
N GLU A 45 0.90 10.73 -2.03
CA GLU A 45 1.08 11.16 -3.41
C GLU A 45 2.52 10.93 -3.90
N ILE A 46 2.67 10.41 -5.11
CA ILE A 46 3.98 10.24 -5.73
C ILE A 46 4.50 11.54 -6.33
N GLY A 47 5.83 11.67 -6.35
CA GLY A 47 6.49 12.83 -6.91
C GLY A 47 6.37 12.95 -8.44
N PRO A 48 6.66 14.15 -8.98
CA PRO A 48 6.43 14.49 -10.39
C PRO A 48 7.27 13.68 -11.38
N VAL A 49 8.46 13.21 -10.99
CA VAL A 49 9.32 12.40 -11.88
C VAL A 49 8.62 11.08 -12.26
N VAL A 50 8.04 10.39 -11.27
CA VAL A 50 7.26 9.17 -11.53
C VAL A 50 5.89 9.53 -12.14
N GLY A 51 5.28 10.62 -11.68
CA GLY A 51 3.99 11.11 -12.18
C GLY A 51 4.00 11.39 -13.69
N ALA A 52 5.10 11.93 -14.22
CA ALA A 52 5.25 12.22 -15.65
C ALA A 52 5.12 10.98 -16.55
N HIS A 53 5.48 9.81 -16.04
CA HIS A 53 5.43 8.54 -16.79
C HIS A 53 4.09 7.81 -16.64
N THR A 54 3.45 7.98 -15.49
CA THR A 54 2.24 7.22 -15.12
C THR A 54 0.95 7.98 -15.41
N GLY A 55 1.02 9.31 -15.44
CA GLY A 55 -0.12 10.19 -15.69
C GLY A 55 -1.09 10.31 -14.49
N PRO A 56 -1.92 11.36 -14.46
CA PRO A 56 -2.96 11.53 -13.44
C PRO A 56 -3.91 10.33 -13.38
N GLY A 57 -4.36 9.98 -12.18
CA GLY A 57 -5.27 8.85 -11.98
C GLY A 57 -4.59 7.54 -11.58
N MET A 58 -3.25 7.49 -11.60
CA MET A 58 -2.49 6.34 -11.15
C MET A 58 -2.73 6.06 -9.65
N VAL A 59 -2.88 4.78 -9.33
CA VAL A 59 -2.83 4.24 -7.96
C VAL A 59 -1.95 2.99 -7.98
N GLY A 60 -1.04 2.88 -7.01
CA GLY A 60 -0.12 1.75 -6.85
C GLY A 60 -0.04 1.31 -5.40
N VAL A 61 0.30 0.04 -5.17
CA VAL A 61 0.41 -0.55 -3.83
C VAL A 61 1.80 -1.14 -3.66
N ALA A 62 2.51 -0.73 -2.61
CA ALA A 62 3.74 -1.37 -2.16
C ALA A 62 3.44 -2.26 -0.95
N VAL A 63 4.00 -3.48 -0.96
CA VAL A 63 3.81 -4.47 0.10
C VAL A 63 5.16 -4.80 0.72
N HIS A 64 5.33 -4.53 2.00
CA HIS A 64 6.53 -4.86 2.76
C HIS A 64 6.20 -5.88 3.84
N ARG A 65 6.55 -7.15 3.58
CA ARG A 65 6.50 -8.21 4.60
C ARG A 65 7.62 -7.97 5.60
N LYS A 66 7.27 -7.79 6.87
CA LYS A 66 8.29 -7.67 7.92
C LYS A 66 8.83 -9.07 8.23
N PRO A 67 10.15 -9.26 8.28
CA PRO A 67 10.71 -10.53 8.74
C PRO A 67 10.21 -10.81 10.17
N ARG A 68 9.87 -12.07 10.47
CA ARG A 68 9.56 -12.48 11.85
C ARG A 68 10.74 -12.09 12.72
N GLN A 69 10.55 -11.15 13.63
CA GLN A 69 11.55 -10.85 14.63
C GLN A 69 11.74 -12.13 15.47
N PRO A 70 12.97 -12.67 15.58
CA PRO A 70 13.19 -13.83 16.44
C PRO A 70 12.78 -13.46 17.86
N ALA A 71 12.13 -14.39 18.56
CA ALA A 71 11.82 -14.21 19.97
C ALA A 71 13.14 -13.90 20.71
N ARG A 72 13.17 -12.78 21.43
CA ARG A 72 14.31 -12.39 22.26
C ARG A 72 14.58 -13.41 23.36
#